data_AF-A0A4R1TWR6-F1
#
_entry.id   AF-A0A4R1TWR6-F1
#
_cell.length_a   1.000
_cell.length_b   1.000
_cell.length_c   1.000
_cell.angle_alpha   90.00
_cell.angle_beta   90.00
_cell.angle_gamma   90.00
#
_symmetry.space_group_name_H-M   'P 1'
#
loop_
_entity.id
_entity.type
_entity.pdbx_description
1 polymer ?
#
loop_
_entity_poly.entity_id
_entity_poly.type
_entity_poly.pdbx_seq_one_letter_code
_entity_poly.pdbx_strand_id
1 'polypeptide(L)'
;MTVPHFEREFDRFSETVYRRFNDGSFTSFHSGAAKGWEGYKPLLRERALASLGPESWTEADVGTGTILARAIDAIEIPGSDQTRNNLVSWEGRYGPGSAGHATLLAARKDPARRRALERWMMDAFREESDAGQLFERLRGHAGDGYPLAAYLFFLMDIERFAPIAPRTFDEAFRRLGIGLATSGRCSWDNYAAFNNALEDVRGRLISKPGLADARHIDAHSFCWMLVRMEDERSGGEKAPGAVRYASAKRRSIVDMAVNAASASAQSGRVSTTTRKDKEMHHHQRELEVIIERLIAEQEGICALTSLALQWHGEAEDPAMLASLDRIDSGGHYSDGNLQIVCRFANMWKGATPDGEFRRLLDTVRSTAR
;
A
#
# COMPACT_ATOMS: atom_id res chain seq x y z
N MET A 1 -19.51 19.58 6.83
CA MET A 1 -18.39 19.89 5.91
C MET A 1 -18.83 20.93 4.88
N THR A 2 -18.17 22.09 4.79
CA THR A 2 -18.45 23.09 3.74
C THR A 2 -17.76 22.71 2.44
N VAL A 3 -18.43 22.85 1.28
CA VAL A 3 -17.88 22.58 -0.08
C VAL A 3 -16.44 23.11 -0.28
N PRO A 4 -16.09 24.35 0.14
CA PRO A 4 -14.75 24.90 -0.10
C PRO A 4 -13.61 24.17 0.63
N HIS A 5 -13.87 23.47 1.73
CA HIS A 5 -12.83 22.74 2.47
C HIS A 5 -12.45 21.44 1.76
N PHE A 6 -13.45 20.65 1.35
CA PHE A 6 -13.21 19.39 0.66
C PHE A 6 -12.48 19.60 -0.66
N GLU A 7 -12.97 20.52 -1.49
CA GLU A 7 -12.40 20.83 -2.81
C GLU A 7 -10.92 21.19 -2.70
N ARG A 8 -10.60 22.12 -1.79
CA ARG A 8 -9.22 22.56 -1.55
C ARG A 8 -8.30 21.42 -1.09
N GLU A 9 -8.75 20.59 -0.15
CA GLU A 9 -7.94 19.47 0.34
C GLU A 9 -7.79 18.37 -0.73
N PHE A 10 -8.83 18.12 -1.54
CA PHE A 10 -8.80 17.17 -2.63
C PHE A 10 -7.86 17.61 -3.76
N ASP A 11 -7.88 18.89 -4.14
CA ASP A 11 -6.98 19.43 -5.17
C ASP A 11 -5.53 19.37 -4.69
N ARG A 12 -5.28 19.76 -3.43
CA ARG A 12 -3.97 19.67 -2.81
C ARG A 12 -3.47 18.22 -2.72
N PHE A 13 -4.35 17.28 -2.37
CA PHE A 13 -4.05 15.85 -2.38
C PHE A 13 -3.70 15.36 -3.79
N SER A 14 -4.53 15.67 -4.77
CA SER A 14 -4.36 15.27 -6.17
C SER A 14 -3.06 15.79 -6.76
N GLU A 15 -2.71 17.05 -6.47
CA GLU A 15 -1.42 17.63 -6.85
C GLU A 15 -0.24 16.93 -6.17
N THR A 16 -0.38 16.55 -4.90
CA THR A 16 0.68 15.83 -4.17
C THR A 16 0.89 14.43 -4.74
N VAL A 17 -0.20 13.71 -5.04
CA VAL A 17 -0.16 12.41 -5.71
C VAL A 17 0.49 12.55 -7.08
N TYR A 18 0.07 13.52 -7.88
CA TYR A 18 0.66 13.81 -9.19
C TYR A 18 2.17 14.06 -9.09
N ARG A 19 2.60 14.97 -8.21
CA ARG A 19 4.02 15.31 -8.06
C ARG A 19 4.87 14.16 -7.53
N ARG A 20 4.31 13.27 -6.70
CA ARG A 20 5.06 12.19 -6.05
C ARG A 20 5.12 10.91 -6.87
N PHE A 21 4.07 10.61 -7.63
CA PHE A 21 3.97 9.35 -8.39
C PHE A 21 4.02 9.56 -9.91
N ASN A 22 3.99 10.82 -10.37
CA ASN A 22 4.03 11.23 -11.78
C ASN A 22 2.99 10.51 -12.66
N ASP A 23 1.82 10.18 -12.07
CA ASP A 23 0.77 9.31 -12.62
C ASP A 23 -0.48 10.11 -13.08
N GLY A 24 -0.30 11.38 -13.44
CA GLY A 24 -1.42 12.29 -13.69
C GLY A 24 -2.18 12.70 -12.42
N SER A 25 -3.30 13.42 -12.61
CA SER A 25 -4.21 13.73 -11.50
C SER A 25 -4.77 12.44 -10.88
N PHE A 26 -5.05 12.46 -9.59
CA PHE A 26 -5.67 11.32 -8.92
C PHE A 26 -7.02 10.97 -9.55
N THR A 27 -7.13 9.76 -10.11
CA THR A 27 -8.28 9.33 -10.92
C THR A 27 -8.95 8.05 -10.44
N SER A 28 -8.32 7.24 -9.58
CA SER A 28 -8.92 6.01 -9.03
C SER A 28 -8.18 5.47 -7.81
N PHE A 29 -8.91 4.81 -6.89
CA PHE A 29 -8.33 3.99 -5.82
C PHE A 29 -7.92 2.58 -6.30
N HIS A 30 -8.40 2.18 -7.47
CA HIS A 30 -8.19 0.85 -8.05
C HIS A 30 -6.97 0.80 -9.00
N SER A 31 -6.27 1.93 -9.16
CA SER A 31 -5.06 2.05 -9.98
C SER A 31 -4.01 2.93 -9.29
N GLY A 32 -2.81 2.98 -9.87
CA GLY A 32 -1.76 3.90 -9.46
C GLY A 32 -1.28 3.72 -8.02
N ALA A 33 -0.82 4.82 -7.44
CA ALA A 33 -0.27 4.85 -6.09
C ALA A 33 -1.29 4.51 -5.00
N ALA A 34 -2.54 4.92 -5.13
CA ALA A 34 -3.59 4.62 -4.15
C ALA A 34 -3.85 3.12 -4.02
N LYS A 35 -3.86 2.38 -5.14
CA LYS A 35 -3.96 0.92 -5.12
C LYS A 35 -2.80 0.29 -4.35
N GLY A 36 -1.57 0.76 -4.59
CA GLY A 36 -0.38 0.23 -3.92
C GLY A 36 -0.35 0.50 -2.40
N TRP A 37 -0.95 1.62 -1.97
CA TRP A 37 -0.95 2.03 -0.57
C TRP A 37 -2.11 1.41 0.23
N GLU A 38 -3.32 1.38 -0.35
CA GLU A 38 -4.54 1.10 0.41
C GLU A 38 -5.39 -0.03 -0.20
N GLY A 39 -5.06 -0.48 -1.42
CA GLY A 39 -5.76 -1.58 -2.11
C GLY A 39 -5.58 -2.95 -1.45
N TYR A 40 -4.76 -3.04 -0.40
CA TYR A 40 -4.55 -4.27 0.34
C TYR A 40 -5.69 -4.62 1.32
N LYS A 41 -6.49 -3.65 1.77
CA LYS A 41 -7.48 -3.88 2.83
C LYS A 41 -8.56 -4.90 2.43
N PRO A 42 -9.12 -4.88 1.20
CA PRO A 42 -10.04 -5.93 0.76
C PRO A 42 -9.38 -7.32 0.78
N LEU A 43 -8.15 -7.43 0.27
CA LEU A 43 -7.40 -8.70 0.24
C LEU A 43 -7.08 -9.22 1.66
N LEU A 44 -6.70 -8.31 2.56
CA LEU A 44 -6.50 -8.60 3.98
C LEU A 44 -7.81 -9.10 4.62
N ARG A 45 -8.95 -8.47 4.31
CA ARG A 45 -10.26 -8.90 4.81
C ARG A 45 -10.61 -10.31 4.33
N GLU A 46 -10.43 -10.59 3.05
CA GLU A 46 -10.65 -11.93 2.48
C GLU A 46 -9.81 -12.98 3.20
N ARG A 47 -8.52 -12.71 3.40
CA ARG A 47 -7.61 -13.60 4.14
C ARG A 47 -8.07 -13.78 5.59
N ALA A 48 -8.44 -12.69 6.27
CA ALA A 48 -8.91 -12.74 7.65
C ALA A 48 -10.21 -13.53 7.80
N LEU A 49 -11.17 -13.37 6.90
CA LEU A 49 -12.42 -14.13 6.90
C LEU A 49 -12.19 -15.61 6.59
N ALA A 50 -11.24 -15.94 5.73
CA ALA A 50 -10.86 -17.33 5.48
C ALA A 50 -10.27 -17.99 6.74
N SER A 51 -9.45 -17.26 7.52
CA SER A 51 -8.94 -17.73 8.82
C SER A 51 -10.03 -17.80 9.89
N LEU A 52 -10.96 -16.83 9.91
CA LEU A 52 -12.06 -16.78 10.87
C LEU A 52 -13.05 -17.94 10.64
N GLY A 53 -13.43 -18.17 9.38
CA GLY A 53 -14.33 -19.23 8.94
C GLY A 53 -15.68 -19.30 9.68
N PRO A 54 -16.42 -18.18 9.81
CA PRO A 54 -17.64 -18.13 10.62
C PRO A 54 -18.72 -19.11 10.15
N GLU A 55 -18.80 -19.36 8.85
CA GLU A 55 -19.79 -20.27 8.24
C GLU A 55 -19.83 -21.69 8.83
N SER A 56 -18.69 -22.13 9.39
CA SER A 56 -18.55 -23.46 9.99
C SER A 56 -18.92 -23.54 11.46
N TRP A 57 -19.22 -22.41 12.13
CA TRP A 57 -19.47 -22.38 13.56
C TRP A 57 -20.88 -22.85 13.92
N THR A 58 -20.96 -23.47 15.09
CA THR A 58 -22.19 -23.99 15.70
C THR A 58 -22.32 -23.52 17.15
N GLU A 59 -23.52 -23.63 17.70
CA GLU A 59 -23.78 -23.32 19.12
C GLU A 59 -22.91 -24.13 20.10
N ALA A 60 -22.53 -25.34 19.72
CA ALA A 60 -21.67 -26.21 20.52
C ALA A 60 -20.23 -25.70 20.63
N ASP A 61 -19.79 -24.86 19.69
CA ASP A 61 -18.43 -24.29 19.70
C ASP A 61 -18.27 -23.19 20.74
N VAL A 62 -19.36 -22.60 21.23
CA VAL A 62 -19.33 -21.48 22.18
C VAL A 62 -18.85 -21.92 23.57
N GLY A 63 -17.71 -21.37 23.99
CA GLY A 63 -17.03 -21.67 25.24
C GLY A 63 -15.89 -22.68 25.11
N THR A 64 -15.71 -23.29 23.93
CA THR A 64 -14.66 -24.30 23.68
C THR A 64 -13.28 -23.68 23.48
N GLY A 65 -13.22 -22.46 22.96
CA GLY A 65 -11.98 -21.79 22.52
C GLY A 65 -11.71 -21.88 21.03
N THR A 66 -12.48 -22.64 20.26
CA THR A 66 -12.32 -22.78 18.80
C THR A 66 -12.56 -21.46 18.09
N ILE A 67 -13.64 -20.75 18.41
CA ILE A 67 -14.00 -19.47 17.79
C ILE A 67 -12.97 -18.41 18.19
N LEU A 68 -12.57 -18.39 19.47
CA LEU A 68 -11.57 -17.46 19.98
C LEU A 68 -10.21 -17.66 19.30
N ALA A 69 -9.79 -18.91 19.09
CA ALA A 69 -8.53 -19.22 18.40
C ALA A 69 -8.54 -18.69 16.96
N ARG A 70 -9.60 -18.97 16.21
CA ARG A 70 -9.75 -18.47 14.82
C ARG A 70 -9.84 -16.96 14.73
N ALA A 71 -10.49 -16.30 15.69
CA ALA A 71 -10.51 -14.84 15.76
C ALA A 71 -9.11 -14.25 15.98
N ILE A 72 -8.29 -14.90 16.80
CA ILE A 72 -6.89 -14.49 16.99
C ILE A 72 -6.09 -14.72 15.71
N ASP A 73 -6.26 -15.86 15.03
CA ASP A 73 -5.57 -16.15 13.76
C ASP A 73 -5.96 -15.18 12.64
N ALA A 74 -7.22 -14.73 12.62
CA ALA A 74 -7.70 -13.69 11.70
C ALA A 74 -7.08 -12.31 11.97
N ILE A 75 -6.59 -12.05 13.20
CA ILE A 75 -5.92 -10.80 13.57
C ILE A 75 -4.41 -10.92 13.35
N GLU A 76 -3.80 -11.99 13.84
CA GLU A 76 -2.38 -12.28 13.78
C GLU A 76 -1.99 -12.82 12.40
N ILE A 77 -2.15 -11.98 11.37
CA ILE A 77 -1.76 -12.31 9.99
C ILE A 77 -0.34 -11.76 9.74
N PRO A 78 0.71 -12.60 9.88
CA PRO A 78 2.08 -12.18 9.62
C PRO A 78 2.35 -12.08 8.13
N GLY A 79 3.45 -11.39 7.79
CA GLY A 79 3.96 -11.37 6.43
C GLY A 79 4.79 -10.12 6.15
N SER A 80 5.54 -10.18 5.06
CA SER A 80 6.16 -9.03 4.42
C SER A 80 5.51 -8.75 3.07
N ASP A 81 4.25 -9.11 2.90
CA ASP A 81 3.43 -8.80 1.73
C ASP A 81 2.23 -7.92 2.10
N GLN A 82 1.51 -7.47 1.09
CA GLN A 82 0.35 -6.59 1.25
C GLN A 82 -0.76 -7.18 2.14
N THR A 83 -0.76 -8.49 2.39
CA THR A 83 -1.80 -9.16 3.17
C THR A 83 -1.49 -9.27 4.66
N ARG A 84 -0.36 -8.73 5.14
CA ARG A 84 -0.11 -8.56 6.58
C ARG A 84 -1.18 -7.67 7.21
N ASN A 85 -1.67 -8.06 8.39
CA ASN A 85 -2.56 -7.19 9.15
C ASN A 85 -1.79 -6.02 9.80
N ASN A 86 -2.00 -4.81 9.26
CA ASN A 86 -1.49 -3.54 9.82
C ASN A 86 -2.60 -2.64 10.38
N LEU A 87 -3.85 -3.10 10.37
CA LEU A 87 -5.00 -2.34 10.86
C LEU A 87 -5.13 -2.43 12.39
N VAL A 88 -4.61 -3.51 12.98
CA VAL A 88 -4.52 -3.72 14.42
C VAL A 88 -3.06 -3.99 14.78
N SER A 89 -2.53 -3.29 15.80
CA SER A 89 -1.16 -3.51 16.28
C SER A 89 -1.08 -4.76 17.15
N TRP A 90 -0.97 -5.95 16.54
CA TRP A 90 -1.04 -7.24 17.23
C TRP A 90 0.30 -7.75 17.79
N GLU A 91 1.45 -7.24 17.31
CA GLU A 91 2.79 -7.73 17.70
C GLU A 91 3.21 -7.41 19.15
N GLY A 92 2.43 -6.61 19.88
CA GLY A 92 2.74 -6.28 21.28
C GLY A 92 4.10 -5.60 21.47
N ARG A 93 4.43 -4.61 20.63
CA ARG A 93 5.76 -3.95 20.56
C ARG A 93 6.26 -3.36 21.89
N TYR A 94 5.38 -3.09 22.85
CA TYR A 94 5.70 -2.56 24.18
C TYR A 94 5.39 -3.56 25.31
N GLY A 95 5.32 -4.85 24.98
CA GLY A 95 5.03 -5.96 25.90
C GLY A 95 3.71 -6.67 25.60
N PRO A 96 3.44 -7.84 26.23
CA PRO A 96 2.29 -8.70 25.91
C PRO A 96 0.92 -8.01 26.03
N GLY A 97 0.78 -7.01 26.92
CA GLY A 97 -0.46 -6.24 27.10
C GLY A 97 -0.66 -5.10 26.10
N SER A 98 0.31 -4.80 25.25
CA SER A 98 0.25 -3.71 24.27
C SER A 98 -0.32 -4.14 22.91
N ALA A 99 -0.59 -5.43 22.73
CA ALA A 99 -1.26 -5.93 21.54
C ALA A 99 -2.71 -5.42 21.50
N GLY A 100 -3.16 -4.96 20.32
CA GLY A 100 -4.50 -4.42 20.13
C GLY A 100 -5.62 -5.42 20.46
N HIS A 101 -5.32 -6.71 20.48
CA HIS A 101 -6.22 -7.81 20.82
C HIS A 101 -5.83 -8.54 22.12
N ALA A 102 -5.08 -7.90 23.03
CA ALA A 102 -4.63 -8.51 24.28
C ALA A 102 -5.77 -9.11 25.13
N THR A 103 -6.98 -8.56 25.02
CA THR A 103 -8.18 -9.08 25.69
C THR A 103 -8.62 -10.45 25.17
N LEU A 104 -8.47 -10.70 23.87
CA LEU A 104 -8.70 -12.03 23.27
C LEU A 104 -7.64 -13.04 23.77
N LEU A 105 -6.38 -12.61 23.84
CA LEU A 105 -5.29 -13.44 24.37
C LEU A 105 -5.53 -13.82 25.84
N ALA A 106 -5.95 -12.86 26.66
CA ALA A 106 -6.27 -13.09 28.07
C ALA A 106 -7.43 -14.07 28.24
N ALA A 107 -8.44 -14.01 27.36
CA ALA A 107 -9.60 -14.90 27.41
C ALA A 107 -9.24 -16.39 27.20
N ARG A 108 -8.08 -16.73 26.62
CA ARG A 108 -7.62 -18.13 26.54
C ARG A 108 -7.52 -18.81 27.92
N LYS A 109 -7.25 -18.04 28.98
CA LYS A 109 -7.08 -18.53 30.35
C LYS A 109 -8.30 -18.30 31.25
N ASP A 110 -9.35 -17.68 30.75
CA ASP A 110 -10.55 -17.33 31.52
C ASP A 110 -11.80 -17.91 30.82
N PRO A 111 -12.35 -19.04 31.29
CA PRO A 111 -13.47 -19.71 30.65
C PRO A 111 -14.73 -18.83 30.52
N ALA A 112 -14.98 -17.93 31.49
CA ALA A 112 -16.14 -17.06 31.46
C ALA A 112 -15.98 -15.98 30.39
N ARG A 113 -14.80 -15.33 30.32
CA ARG A 113 -14.50 -14.35 29.26
C ARG A 113 -14.45 -15.00 27.89
N ARG A 114 -13.87 -16.20 27.77
CA ARG A 114 -13.84 -16.97 26.53
C ARG A 114 -15.26 -17.20 26.00
N ARG A 115 -16.15 -17.75 26.83
CA ARG A 115 -17.54 -18.00 26.45
C ARG A 115 -18.25 -16.71 26.04
N ALA A 116 -18.03 -15.61 26.77
CA ALA A 116 -18.65 -14.32 26.45
C ALA A 116 -18.19 -13.75 25.11
N LEU A 117 -16.88 -13.79 24.81
CA LEU A 117 -16.32 -13.32 23.54
C LEU A 117 -16.70 -14.23 22.37
N GLU A 118 -16.72 -15.56 22.56
CA GLU A 118 -17.15 -16.49 21.52
C GLU A 118 -18.65 -16.35 21.22
N ARG A 119 -19.48 -16.12 22.25
CA ARG A 119 -20.90 -15.77 22.05
C ARG A 119 -21.03 -14.48 21.25
N TRP A 120 -20.28 -13.45 21.62
CA TRP A 120 -20.28 -12.19 20.88
C TRP A 120 -19.91 -12.38 19.40
N MET A 121 -18.89 -13.20 19.09
CA MET A 121 -18.49 -13.51 17.72
C MET A 121 -19.59 -14.28 16.96
N MET A 122 -20.26 -15.24 17.61
CA MET A 122 -21.40 -15.95 17.03
C MET A 122 -22.51 -14.95 16.65
N ASP A 123 -22.92 -14.11 17.61
CA ASP A 123 -23.96 -13.09 17.40
C ASP A 123 -23.59 -12.09 16.29
N ALA A 124 -22.29 -11.77 16.14
CA ALA A 124 -21.80 -10.78 15.19
C ALA A 124 -21.64 -11.31 13.76
N PHE A 125 -21.26 -12.58 13.59
CA PHE A 125 -20.94 -13.16 12.27
C PHE A 125 -21.95 -14.20 11.77
N ARG A 126 -22.87 -14.66 12.62
CA ARG A 126 -23.87 -15.69 12.26
C ARG A 126 -25.31 -15.28 12.50
N GLU A 127 -25.54 -14.36 13.42
CA GLU A 127 -26.88 -13.90 13.75
C GLU A 127 -27.10 -12.47 13.26
N GLU A 128 -28.36 -12.13 12.94
CA GLU A 128 -28.72 -10.76 12.65
C GLU A 128 -28.85 -9.99 13.97
N SER A 129 -27.90 -9.08 14.22
CA SER A 129 -27.79 -8.35 15.48
C SER A 129 -27.67 -6.85 15.25
N ASP A 130 -28.17 -6.07 16.21
CA ASP A 130 -27.99 -4.61 16.19
C ASP A 130 -26.52 -4.24 16.40
N ALA A 131 -25.98 -3.47 15.47
CA ALA A 131 -24.57 -3.07 15.45
C ALA A 131 -24.18 -2.26 16.70
N GLY A 132 -25.07 -1.42 17.23
CA GLY A 132 -24.80 -0.63 18.43
C GLY A 132 -24.74 -1.47 19.69
N GLN A 133 -25.69 -2.38 19.86
CA GLN A 133 -25.68 -3.34 20.96
C GLN A 133 -24.45 -4.25 20.90
N LEU A 134 -24.07 -4.74 19.72
CA LEU A 134 -22.84 -5.52 19.54
C LEU A 134 -21.61 -4.71 19.95
N PHE A 135 -21.51 -3.46 19.52
CA PHE A 135 -20.36 -2.61 19.82
C PHE A 135 -20.21 -2.39 21.33
N GLU A 136 -21.28 -2.01 22.01
CA GLU A 136 -21.26 -1.74 23.46
C GLU A 136 -21.00 -3.01 24.27
N ARG A 137 -21.54 -4.17 23.86
CA ARG A 137 -21.21 -5.46 24.47
C ARG A 137 -19.73 -5.80 24.30
N LEU A 138 -19.17 -5.62 23.10
CA LEU A 138 -17.75 -5.85 22.86
C LEU A 138 -16.91 -4.93 23.73
N ARG A 139 -17.24 -3.64 23.80
CA ARG A 139 -16.56 -2.65 24.64
C ARG A 139 -16.59 -3.06 26.12
N GLY A 140 -17.71 -3.59 26.60
CA GLY A 140 -17.83 -4.14 27.96
C GLY A 140 -16.89 -5.33 28.25
N HIS A 141 -16.51 -6.11 27.22
CA HIS A 141 -15.58 -7.24 27.35
C HIS A 141 -14.12 -6.89 27.04
N ALA A 142 -13.89 -6.01 26.07
CA ALA A 142 -12.59 -5.72 25.49
C ALA A 142 -12.02 -4.34 25.88
N GLY A 143 -12.80 -3.51 26.57
CA GLY A 143 -12.44 -2.16 26.98
C GLY A 143 -12.61 -1.11 25.89
N ASP A 144 -12.17 0.11 26.18
CA ASP A 144 -12.41 1.31 25.36
C ASP A 144 -11.47 1.45 24.15
N GLY A 145 -10.94 0.34 23.63
CA GLY A 145 -10.00 0.32 22.51
C GLY A 145 -10.71 0.22 21.16
N TYR A 146 -10.75 1.32 20.40
CA TYR A 146 -11.31 1.33 19.05
C TYR A 146 -10.71 0.30 18.07
N PRO A 147 -9.38 0.11 17.98
CA PRO A 147 -8.80 -0.66 16.88
C PRO A 147 -9.33 -2.10 16.77
N LEU A 148 -9.55 -2.78 17.91
CA LEU A 148 -10.11 -4.13 17.91
C LEU A 148 -11.56 -4.13 17.42
N ALA A 149 -12.41 -3.29 18.02
CA ALA A 149 -13.82 -3.22 17.68
C ALA A 149 -14.00 -2.82 16.21
N ALA A 150 -13.32 -1.76 15.76
CA ALA A 150 -13.41 -1.28 14.39
C ALA A 150 -12.91 -2.32 13.37
N TYR A 151 -11.86 -3.06 13.70
CA TYR A 151 -11.38 -4.15 12.84
C TYR A 151 -12.40 -5.29 12.70
N LEU A 152 -13.01 -5.73 13.80
CA LEU A 152 -14.02 -6.79 13.75
C LEU A 152 -15.26 -6.34 12.96
N PHE A 153 -15.71 -5.10 13.14
CA PHE A 153 -16.81 -4.53 12.35
C PHE A 153 -16.45 -4.41 10.86
N PHE A 154 -15.21 -4.02 10.54
CA PHE A 154 -14.72 -4.03 9.17
C PHE A 154 -14.73 -5.44 8.55
N LEU A 155 -14.44 -6.49 9.34
CA LEU A 155 -14.60 -7.87 8.88
C LEU A 155 -16.07 -8.24 8.66
N MET A 156 -16.98 -7.78 9.54
CA MET A 156 -18.42 -8.03 9.38
C MET A 156 -18.94 -7.43 8.07
N ASP A 157 -18.72 -6.14 7.83
CA ASP A 157 -19.23 -5.45 6.65
C ASP A 157 -18.30 -4.29 6.21
N ILE A 158 -17.54 -4.54 5.15
CA ILE A 158 -16.60 -3.57 4.57
C ILE A 158 -17.28 -2.37 3.91
N GLU A 159 -18.54 -2.51 3.51
CA GLU A 159 -19.31 -1.45 2.86
C GLU A 159 -19.91 -0.48 3.89
N ARG A 160 -19.96 -0.86 5.17
CA ARG A 160 -20.53 -0.03 6.26
C ARG A 160 -19.52 0.41 7.30
N PHE A 161 -18.49 -0.40 7.54
CA PHE A 161 -17.58 -0.20 8.67
C PHE A 161 -16.13 -0.16 8.22
N ALA A 162 -15.40 0.84 8.72
CA ALA A 162 -14.00 1.02 8.44
C ALA A 162 -13.15 0.93 9.71
N PRO A 163 -11.90 0.40 9.62
CA PRO A 163 -10.96 0.45 10.73
C PRO A 163 -10.66 1.91 11.11
N ILE A 164 -10.18 2.16 12.32
CA ILE A 164 -9.87 3.51 12.78
C ILE A 164 -8.55 3.61 13.54
N ALA A 165 -7.75 4.61 13.18
CA ALA A 165 -6.65 5.12 14.00
C ALA A 165 -7.04 6.54 14.47
N PRO A 166 -7.55 6.70 15.71
CA PRO A 166 -8.24 7.92 16.13
C PRO A 166 -7.48 9.21 15.85
N ARG A 167 -6.19 9.28 16.21
CA ARG A 167 -5.36 10.48 15.98
C ARG A 167 -5.24 10.87 14.50
N THR A 168 -5.09 9.88 13.62
CA THR A 168 -4.97 10.12 12.17
C THR A 168 -6.29 10.63 11.60
N PHE A 169 -7.42 10.04 12.01
CA PHE A 169 -8.72 10.42 11.48
C PHE A 169 -9.26 11.72 12.06
N ASP A 170 -8.98 12.02 13.33
CA ASP A 170 -9.28 13.33 13.92
C ASP A 170 -8.57 14.45 13.15
N GLU A 171 -7.30 14.22 12.76
CA GLU A 171 -6.53 15.15 11.94
C GLU A 171 -7.09 15.29 10.51
N ALA A 172 -7.41 14.17 9.85
CA ALA A 172 -8.03 14.18 8.53
C ALA A 172 -9.35 14.96 8.52
N PHE A 173 -10.22 14.69 9.50
CA PHE A 173 -11.52 15.36 9.64
C PHE A 173 -11.37 16.84 9.97
N ARG A 174 -10.43 17.22 10.83
CA ARG A 174 -10.11 18.63 11.09
C ARG A 174 -9.75 19.37 9.81
N ARG A 175 -8.93 18.78 8.93
CA ARG A 175 -8.55 19.37 7.63
C ARG A 175 -9.75 19.52 6.69
N LEU A 176 -10.59 18.48 6.62
CA LEU A 176 -11.81 18.47 5.83
C LEU A 176 -12.92 19.37 6.40
N GLY A 177 -12.73 19.99 7.57
CA GLY A 177 -13.74 20.81 8.23
C GLY A 177 -14.92 19.99 8.75
N ILE A 178 -14.65 18.78 9.21
CA ILE A 178 -15.58 17.88 9.88
C ILE A 178 -15.30 17.96 11.39
N GLY A 179 -16.29 18.42 12.16
CA GLY A 179 -16.19 18.61 13.61
C GLY A 179 -16.39 17.32 14.40
N LEU A 180 -15.57 16.31 14.15
CA LEU A 180 -15.61 15.01 14.83
C LEU A 180 -14.28 14.70 15.49
N ALA A 181 -14.33 14.21 16.74
CA ALA A 181 -13.16 13.78 17.50
C ALA A 181 -13.41 12.39 18.09
N THR A 182 -12.50 11.46 17.80
CA THR A 182 -12.59 10.04 18.15
C THR A 182 -11.58 9.63 19.22
N SER A 183 -10.47 10.35 19.34
CA SER A 183 -9.43 10.05 20.34
C SER A 183 -9.99 10.11 21.77
N GLY A 184 -9.85 9.00 22.50
CA GLY A 184 -10.30 8.89 23.90
C GLY A 184 -11.82 8.88 24.09
N ARG A 185 -12.62 8.69 23.03
CA ARG A 185 -14.08 8.78 23.07
C ARG A 185 -14.74 7.51 22.52
N CYS A 186 -14.29 6.35 22.99
CA CYS A 186 -14.78 5.06 22.50
C CYS A 186 -16.24 4.80 22.90
N SER A 187 -17.13 4.85 21.91
CA SER A 187 -18.53 4.46 22.02
C SER A 187 -19.08 4.09 20.64
N TRP A 188 -20.23 3.41 20.63
CA TRP A 188 -20.97 3.16 19.40
C TRP A 188 -21.33 4.48 18.70
N ASP A 189 -21.95 5.43 19.41
CA ASP A 189 -22.41 6.68 18.81
C ASP A 189 -21.29 7.41 18.07
N ASN A 190 -20.09 7.41 18.65
CA ASN A 190 -18.94 8.09 18.08
C ASN A 190 -18.29 7.27 16.94
N TYR A 191 -18.34 5.93 16.99
CA TYR A 191 -17.93 5.07 15.87
C TYR A 191 -18.90 5.15 14.68
N ALA A 192 -20.21 5.21 14.95
CA ALA A 192 -21.23 5.43 13.94
C ALA A 192 -21.06 6.82 13.30
N ALA A 193 -20.82 7.86 14.10
CA ALA A 193 -20.50 9.20 13.59
C ALA A 193 -19.23 9.20 12.70
N PHE A 194 -18.20 8.43 13.07
CA PHE A 194 -17.01 8.23 12.25
C PHE A 194 -17.33 7.60 10.88
N ASN A 195 -18.10 6.52 10.85
CA ASN A 195 -18.49 5.89 9.58
C ASN A 195 -19.41 6.81 8.76
N ASN A 196 -20.35 7.53 9.38
CA ASN A 196 -21.17 8.52 8.67
C ASN A 196 -20.32 9.66 8.07
N ALA A 197 -19.29 10.12 8.78
CA ALA A 197 -18.36 11.12 8.26
C ALA A 197 -17.56 10.60 7.05
N LEU A 198 -17.19 9.32 7.04
CA LEU A 198 -16.56 8.69 5.87
C LEU A 198 -17.55 8.58 4.69
N GLU A 199 -18.82 8.30 4.95
CA GLU A 199 -19.86 8.31 3.91
C GLU A 199 -20.09 9.71 3.32
N ASP A 200 -20.06 10.76 4.14
CA ASP A 200 -20.08 12.13 3.66
C ASP A 200 -18.88 12.46 2.75
N VAL A 201 -17.70 11.90 3.07
CA VAL A 201 -16.50 12.02 2.25
C VAL A 201 -16.65 11.23 0.96
N ARG A 202 -17.15 10.00 1.02
CA ARG A 202 -17.44 9.16 -0.15
C ARG A 202 -18.40 9.85 -1.10
N GLY A 203 -19.50 10.41 -0.59
CA GLY A 203 -20.49 11.15 -1.37
C GLY A 203 -19.90 12.30 -2.18
N ARG A 204 -18.77 12.87 -1.73
CA ARG A 204 -18.03 13.88 -2.48
C ARG A 204 -17.01 13.29 -3.43
N LEU A 205 -16.32 12.23 -3.03
CA LEU A 205 -15.40 11.52 -3.92
C LEU A 205 -16.12 11.03 -5.18
N ILE A 206 -17.33 10.46 -5.06
CA ILE A 206 -18.09 9.98 -6.23
C ILE A 206 -18.47 11.09 -7.23
N SER A 207 -18.49 12.36 -6.80
CA SER A 207 -18.72 13.50 -7.69
C SER A 207 -17.49 13.88 -8.52
N LYS A 208 -16.32 13.29 -8.24
CA LYS A 208 -15.07 13.59 -8.93
C LYS A 208 -14.89 12.72 -10.18
N PRO A 209 -14.30 13.28 -11.25
CA PRO A 209 -13.97 12.50 -12.43
C PRO A 209 -13.12 11.27 -12.09
N GLY A 210 -13.57 10.10 -12.52
CA GLY A 210 -12.87 8.82 -12.30
C GLY A 210 -13.16 8.12 -10.97
N LEU A 211 -13.87 8.75 -10.03
CA LEU A 211 -14.12 8.23 -8.68
C LEU A 211 -15.58 7.83 -8.40
N ALA A 212 -16.41 7.72 -9.45
CA ALA A 212 -17.82 7.38 -9.31
C ALA A 212 -18.07 6.02 -8.63
N ASP A 213 -17.08 5.11 -8.66
CA ASP A 213 -17.09 3.79 -8.04
C ASP A 213 -16.50 3.77 -6.62
N ALA A 214 -16.20 4.93 -6.01
CA ALA A 214 -15.61 4.99 -4.68
C ALA A 214 -16.50 4.32 -3.62
N ARG A 215 -15.91 3.39 -2.87
CA ARG A 215 -16.55 2.67 -1.76
C ARG A 215 -16.24 3.34 -0.42
N HIS A 216 -16.90 2.87 0.64
CA HIS A 216 -16.68 3.35 2.00
C HIS A 216 -15.21 3.25 2.43
N ILE A 217 -14.60 2.10 2.12
CA ILE A 217 -13.18 1.85 2.39
C ILE A 217 -12.24 2.76 1.58
N ASP A 218 -12.67 3.25 0.43
CA ASP A 218 -11.90 4.19 -0.39
C ASP A 218 -11.92 5.60 0.23
N ALA A 219 -13.06 6.03 0.80
CA ALA A 219 -13.14 7.26 1.58
C ALA A 219 -12.27 7.23 2.85
N HIS A 220 -12.24 6.08 3.55
CA HIS A 220 -11.26 5.85 4.62
C HIS A 220 -9.83 6.01 4.09
N SER A 221 -9.53 5.37 2.96
CA SER A 221 -8.19 5.36 2.35
C SER A 221 -7.73 6.75 1.95
N PHE A 222 -8.63 7.56 1.38
CA PHE A 222 -8.41 8.98 1.12
C PHE A 222 -8.02 9.74 2.39
N CYS A 223 -8.82 9.65 3.45
CA CYS A 223 -8.56 10.37 4.70
C CYS A 223 -7.22 9.96 5.33
N TRP A 224 -6.87 8.67 5.26
CA TRP A 224 -5.59 8.18 5.73
C TRP A 224 -4.41 8.76 4.93
N MET A 225 -4.49 8.67 3.60
CA MET A 225 -3.44 9.18 2.71
C MET A 225 -3.30 10.70 2.80
N LEU A 226 -4.41 11.42 3.00
CA LEU A 226 -4.45 12.87 3.17
C LEU A 226 -3.46 13.33 4.26
N VAL A 227 -3.48 12.66 5.41
CA VAL A 227 -2.59 12.96 6.55
C VAL A 227 -1.17 12.45 6.30
N ARG A 228 -1.01 11.19 5.87
CA ARG A 228 0.32 10.56 5.71
C ARG A 228 1.21 11.26 4.68
N MET A 229 0.63 11.71 3.56
CA MET A 229 1.40 12.40 2.53
C MET A 229 1.89 13.79 2.98
N GLU A 230 1.24 14.40 3.98
CA GLU A 230 1.67 15.68 4.55
C GLU A 230 2.79 15.53 5.57
N ASP A 231 2.74 14.51 6.43
CA ASP A 231 3.81 14.18 7.38
C ASP A 231 5.14 13.94 6.66
N GLU A 232 5.12 13.18 5.57
CA GLU A 232 6.29 12.88 4.74
C GLU A 232 6.82 14.13 4.01
N ARG A 233 5.95 15.09 3.69
CA ARG A 233 6.34 16.36 3.04
C ARG A 233 6.99 17.34 4.02
N SER A 234 6.60 17.27 5.29
CA SER A 234 7.06 18.20 6.33
C SER A 234 8.37 17.76 7.00
N GLY A 235 9.00 16.68 6.51
CA GLY A 235 10.26 16.16 7.05
C GLY A 235 10.11 15.56 8.46
N GLY A 236 8.89 15.19 8.87
CA GLY A 236 8.63 14.61 10.18
C GLY A 236 9.37 13.28 10.38
N GLU A 237 9.83 13.03 11.60
CA GLU A 237 10.53 11.80 12.00
C GLU A 237 9.77 10.53 11.57
N LYS A 238 10.55 9.52 11.16
CA LYS A 238 10.09 8.20 10.69
C LYS A 238 9.15 7.56 11.71
N ALA A 239 7.86 7.48 11.39
CA ALA A 239 6.90 6.69 12.14
C ALA A 239 7.26 5.19 12.06
N PRO A 240 7.30 4.45 13.20
CA PRO A 240 7.61 3.03 13.21
C PRO A 240 6.43 2.23 12.66
N GLY A 241 6.54 1.76 11.43
CA GLY A 241 5.50 0.94 10.79
C GLY A 241 5.07 1.41 9.41
N ALA A 242 5.77 2.36 8.79
CA ALA A 242 5.69 2.54 7.33
C ALA A 242 6.13 1.22 6.68
N VAL A 243 5.13 0.46 6.27
CA VAL A 243 5.27 -0.80 5.60
C VAL A 243 6.13 -0.58 4.35
N ARG A 244 7.33 -1.16 4.34
CA ARG A 244 8.25 -1.15 3.20
C ARG A 244 7.68 -2.06 2.10
N TYR A 245 6.68 -1.63 1.32
CA TYR A 245 6.24 -2.36 0.13
C TYR A 245 6.53 -1.61 -1.17
N ALA A 246 7.77 -1.75 -1.58
CA ALA A 246 8.08 -2.42 -2.84
C ALA A 246 9.39 -3.17 -2.57
N SER A 247 9.49 -4.46 -2.96
CA SER A 247 10.79 -5.15 -2.92
C SER A 247 11.82 -4.26 -3.60
N ALA A 248 13.08 -4.27 -3.15
CA ALA A 248 14.10 -3.39 -3.74
C ALA A 248 14.14 -3.52 -5.27
N LYS A 249 13.92 -4.75 -5.76
CA LYS A 249 13.73 -5.09 -7.16
C LYS A 249 12.53 -4.38 -7.81
N ARG A 250 11.34 -4.39 -7.19
CA ARG A 250 10.17 -3.69 -7.76
C ARG A 250 10.36 -2.18 -7.81
N ARG A 251 11.02 -1.58 -6.82
CA ARG A 251 11.39 -0.15 -6.87
C ARG A 251 12.30 0.13 -8.06
N SER A 252 13.34 -0.67 -8.26
CA SER A 252 14.22 -0.55 -9.42
C SER A 252 13.49 -0.69 -10.76
N ILE A 253 12.49 -1.59 -10.86
CA ILE A 253 11.69 -1.76 -12.09
C ILE A 253 10.89 -0.50 -12.42
N VAL A 254 10.21 0.07 -11.41
CA VAL A 254 9.42 1.30 -11.59
C VAL A 254 10.33 2.48 -11.94
N ASP A 255 11.44 2.66 -11.22
CA ASP A 255 12.40 3.74 -11.48
C ASP A 255 12.99 3.65 -12.89
N MET A 256 13.28 2.44 -13.38
CA MET A 256 13.76 2.22 -14.75
C MET A 256 12.70 2.60 -15.80
N ALA A 257 11.43 2.24 -15.59
CA ALA A 257 10.35 2.58 -16.52
C ALA A 257 10.10 4.10 -16.57
N VAL A 258 10.11 4.78 -15.42
CA VAL A 258 9.91 6.23 -15.31
C VAL A 258 11.05 7.00 -15.98
N ASN A 259 12.29 6.57 -15.79
CA ASN A 259 13.47 7.20 -16.41
C ASN A 259 13.44 7.07 -17.94
N ALA A 260 13.01 5.92 -18.47
CA ALA A 260 12.84 5.71 -19.91
C ALA A 260 11.74 6.59 -20.51
N ALA A 261 10.58 6.66 -19.86
CA ALA A 261 9.48 7.54 -20.27
C ALA A 261 9.90 9.02 -20.28
N SER A 262 10.61 9.46 -19.25
CA SER A 262 11.14 10.83 -19.14
C SER A 262 12.19 11.13 -20.22
N ALA A 263 13.06 10.16 -20.54
CA ALA A 263 14.08 10.30 -21.58
C ALA A 263 13.47 10.37 -23.00
N SER A 264 12.34 9.69 -23.22
CA SER A 264 11.56 9.78 -24.46
C SER A 264 10.86 11.13 -24.59
N ALA A 265 10.19 11.60 -23.53
CA ALA A 265 9.46 12.89 -23.54
C ALA A 265 10.36 14.13 -23.71
N GLN A 266 11.66 14.02 -23.37
CA GLN A 266 12.65 15.09 -23.59
C GLN A 266 13.21 15.12 -25.03
N SER A 267 12.97 14.11 -25.86
CA SER A 267 13.29 14.14 -27.30
C SER A 267 12.26 15.00 -28.02
N GLY A 268 12.59 16.27 -28.25
CA GLY A 268 11.73 17.19 -29.02
C GLY A 268 11.90 18.68 -28.69
N ARG A 269 12.58 19.04 -27.59
CA ARG A 269 12.90 20.44 -27.29
C ARG A 269 14.26 20.84 -27.83
N VAL A 270 14.27 21.88 -28.65
CA VAL A 270 15.47 22.47 -29.26
C VAL A 270 16.38 23.05 -28.18
N SER A 271 17.55 22.42 -28.03
CA SER A 271 18.78 22.96 -27.45
C SER A 271 19.92 22.53 -28.38
N THR A 272 20.95 23.35 -28.50
CA THR A 272 22.00 23.42 -29.55
C THR A 272 22.92 22.18 -29.73
N THR A 273 22.49 20.99 -29.34
CA THR A 273 23.09 19.71 -29.73
C THR A 273 22.02 18.78 -30.26
N THR A 274 22.13 18.41 -31.54
CA THR A 274 21.20 17.52 -32.26
C THR A 274 21.02 16.20 -31.49
N ARG A 275 19.91 16.03 -30.76
CA ARG A 275 19.53 14.76 -30.14
C ARG A 275 18.55 14.01 -31.04
N LYS A 276 18.80 12.71 -31.21
CA LYS A 276 18.01 11.76 -32.01
C LYS A 276 16.60 11.58 -31.43
N ASP A 277 15.64 11.33 -32.31
CA ASP A 277 14.25 11.06 -31.95
C ASP A 277 14.13 9.73 -31.19
N LYS A 278 13.29 9.69 -30.15
CA LYS A 278 13.17 8.54 -29.23
C LYS A 278 11.72 8.34 -28.82
N GLU A 279 10.86 7.92 -29.75
CA GLU A 279 9.47 7.58 -29.43
C GLU A 279 9.35 6.40 -28.44
N MET A 280 8.31 6.46 -27.60
CA MET A 280 7.89 5.44 -26.63
C MET A 280 6.70 4.70 -27.20
N HIS A 281 6.87 3.43 -27.58
CA HIS A 281 5.79 2.61 -28.14
C HIS A 281 5.07 1.74 -27.10
N HIS A 282 5.36 1.93 -25.82
CA HIS A 282 4.79 1.17 -24.71
C HIS A 282 4.21 2.10 -23.64
N HIS A 283 3.06 1.75 -23.08
CA HIS A 283 2.57 2.39 -21.86
C HIS A 283 3.46 1.98 -20.66
N GLN A 284 3.58 2.82 -19.63
CA GLN A 284 4.48 2.58 -18.49
C GLN A 284 4.35 1.17 -17.88
N ARG A 285 3.12 0.65 -17.77
CA ARG A 285 2.87 -0.72 -17.27
C ARG A 285 3.41 -1.81 -18.19
N GLU A 286 3.35 -1.62 -19.50
CA GLU A 286 3.92 -2.57 -20.47
C GLU A 286 5.44 -2.57 -20.35
N LEU A 287 6.05 -1.40 -20.15
CA LEU A 287 7.49 -1.30 -19.92
C LEU A 287 7.92 -1.97 -18.62
N GLU A 288 7.15 -1.85 -17.53
CA GLU A 288 7.39 -2.59 -16.29
C GLU A 288 7.35 -4.11 -16.49
N VAL A 289 6.39 -4.63 -17.27
CA VAL A 289 6.30 -6.06 -17.62
C VAL A 289 7.49 -6.52 -18.46
N ILE A 290 7.92 -5.69 -19.41
CA ILE A 290 9.10 -5.96 -20.25
C ILE A 290 10.38 -5.99 -19.39
N ILE A 291 10.55 -5.02 -18.49
CA ILE A 291 11.70 -4.98 -17.57
C ILE A 291 11.69 -6.20 -16.65
N GLU A 292 10.53 -6.58 -16.10
CA GLU A 292 10.41 -7.75 -15.22
C GLU A 292 10.77 -9.05 -15.95
N ARG A 293 10.31 -9.22 -17.20
CA ARG A 293 10.68 -10.33 -18.09
C ARG A 293 12.18 -10.35 -18.37
N LEU A 294 12.78 -9.21 -18.76
CA LEU A 294 14.21 -9.11 -19.05
C LEU A 294 15.08 -9.46 -17.83
N ILE A 295 14.69 -9.01 -16.63
CA ILE A 295 15.44 -9.36 -15.41
C ILE A 295 15.38 -10.87 -15.14
N ALA A 296 14.24 -11.52 -15.40
CA ALA A 296 14.09 -12.96 -15.23
C ALA A 296 14.91 -13.74 -16.27
N GLU A 297 14.85 -13.34 -17.54
CA GLU A 297 15.61 -13.94 -18.65
C GLU A 297 17.13 -13.77 -18.48
N GLN A 298 17.57 -12.65 -17.90
CA GLN A 298 18.98 -12.37 -17.61
C GLN A 298 19.43 -12.91 -16.24
N GLU A 299 18.55 -13.58 -15.49
CA GLU A 299 18.83 -14.14 -14.16
C GLU A 299 19.42 -13.12 -13.16
N GLY A 300 19.03 -11.84 -13.28
CA GLY A 300 19.56 -10.77 -12.43
C GLY A 300 21.01 -10.36 -12.73
N ILE A 301 21.53 -10.67 -13.92
CA ILE A 301 22.89 -10.36 -14.36
C ILE A 301 22.88 -9.22 -15.39
N CYS A 302 23.90 -8.36 -15.35
CA CYS A 302 24.11 -7.27 -16.30
C CYS A 302 24.46 -7.78 -17.70
N ALA A 303 23.67 -7.40 -18.71
CA ALA A 303 23.83 -7.87 -20.10
C ALA A 303 25.14 -7.41 -20.80
N LEU A 304 25.81 -6.38 -20.28
CA LEU A 304 27.07 -5.86 -20.84
C LEU A 304 28.31 -6.41 -20.13
N THR A 305 28.22 -6.64 -18.82
CA THR A 305 29.39 -6.92 -17.99
C THR A 305 29.34 -8.27 -17.28
N SER A 306 28.21 -8.99 -17.34
CA SER A 306 28.03 -10.25 -16.62
C SER A 306 28.15 -10.13 -15.09
N LEU A 307 28.18 -8.92 -14.53
CA LEU A 307 28.17 -8.68 -13.10
C LEU A 307 26.75 -8.79 -12.53
N ALA A 308 26.62 -9.16 -11.26
CA ALA A 308 25.34 -9.19 -10.56
C ALA A 308 24.73 -7.78 -10.46
N LEU A 309 23.43 -7.67 -10.77
CA LEU A 309 22.69 -6.42 -10.62
C LEU A 309 22.35 -6.17 -9.14
N GLN A 310 22.37 -4.90 -8.73
CA GLN A 310 21.91 -4.48 -7.40
C GLN A 310 20.62 -3.66 -7.48
N TRP A 311 19.89 -3.60 -6.36
CA TRP A 311 18.52 -3.10 -6.32
C TRP A 311 18.33 -1.90 -5.38
N HIS A 312 17.32 -1.07 -5.64
CA HIS A 312 17.07 0.14 -4.87
C HIS A 312 16.69 -0.16 -3.41
N GLY A 313 17.56 0.26 -2.48
CA GLY A 313 17.42 0.03 -1.04
C GLY A 313 18.13 -1.22 -0.52
N GLU A 314 18.79 -1.98 -1.40
CA GLU A 314 19.63 -3.14 -1.06
C GLU A 314 21.04 -3.04 -1.70
N ALA A 315 21.31 -2.02 -2.50
CA ALA A 315 22.60 -1.83 -3.16
C ALA A 315 23.70 -1.41 -2.17
N GLU A 316 24.83 -2.11 -2.24
CA GLU A 316 26.09 -1.78 -1.57
C GLU A 316 26.88 -0.73 -2.36
N ASP A 317 26.75 -0.74 -3.70
CA ASP A 317 27.37 0.23 -4.59
C ASP A 317 26.31 0.85 -5.53
N PRO A 318 26.05 2.16 -5.43
CA PRO A 318 25.13 2.86 -6.34
C PRO A 318 25.50 2.73 -7.83
N ALA A 319 26.75 2.47 -8.17
CA ALA A 319 27.21 2.22 -9.54
C ALA A 319 26.68 0.88 -10.10
N MET A 320 26.40 -0.09 -9.23
CA MET A 320 25.95 -1.44 -9.55
C MET A 320 24.42 -1.58 -9.66
N LEU A 321 23.68 -0.50 -9.38
CA LEU A 321 22.23 -0.46 -9.51
C LEU A 321 21.77 -0.87 -10.92
N ALA A 322 20.70 -1.66 -11.00
CA ALA A 322 20.08 -2.02 -12.26
C ALA A 322 19.57 -0.78 -13.01
N SER A 323 19.83 -0.75 -14.31
CA SER A 323 19.44 0.32 -15.23
C SER A 323 18.95 -0.27 -16.55
N LEU A 324 17.94 0.34 -17.15
CA LEU A 324 17.47 -0.01 -18.48
C LEU A 324 18.34 0.67 -19.54
N ASP A 325 18.88 -0.12 -20.47
CA ASP A 325 19.68 0.34 -21.60
C ASP A 325 19.01 -0.05 -22.93
N ARG A 326 19.26 0.78 -23.95
CA ARG A 326 18.86 0.49 -25.33
C ARG A 326 20.06 -0.06 -26.09
N ILE A 327 19.92 -1.25 -26.67
CA ILE A 327 20.98 -1.92 -27.44
C ILE A 327 21.42 -0.97 -28.58
N ASP A 328 20.47 -0.55 -29.41
CA ASP A 328 20.61 0.59 -30.30
C ASP A 328 20.18 1.90 -29.60
N SER A 329 21.15 2.73 -29.26
CA SER A 329 20.93 4.03 -28.61
C SER A 329 20.24 5.05 -29.51
N GLY A 330 20.24 4.83 -30.83
CA GLY A 330 19.52 5.59 -31.86
C GLY A 330 18.11 5.08 -32.13
N GLY A 331 17.75 3.89 -31.63
CA GLY A 331 16.42 3.30 -31.76
C GLY A 331 15.47 3.63 -30.60
N HIS A 332 14.23 3.17 -30.76
CA HIS A 332 13.12 3.37 -29.83
C HIS A 332 13.16 2.41 -28.62
N TYR A 333 12.37 2.71 -27.59
CA TYR A 333 12.12 1.79 -26.49
C TYR A 333 11.09 0.74 -26.95
N SER A 334 11.56 -0.31 -27.63
CA SER A 334 10.74 -1.39 -28.18
C SER A 334 11.24 -2.77 -27.76
N ASP A 335 10.35 -3.75 -27.74
CA ASP A 335 10.72 -5.16 -27.58
C ASP A 335 11.83 -5.55 -28.59
N GLY A 336 12.89 -6.18 -28.09
CA GLY A 336 14.08 -6.54 -28.87
C GLY A 336 15.20 -5.50 -28.92
N ASN A 337 14.96 -4.25 -28.47
CA ASN A 337 15.99 -3.20 -28.38
C ASN A 337 16.38 -2.84 -26.93
N LEU A 338 15.93 -3.61 -25.94
CA LEU A 338 16.09 -3.32 -24.52
C LEU A 338 16.90 -4.40 -23.81
N GLN A 339 17.71 -3.98 -22.84
CA GLN A 339 18.49 -4.86 -21.96
C GLN A 339 18.67 -4.22 -20.57
N ILE A 340 18.88 -5.05 -19.54
CA ILE A 340 19.16 -4.57 -18.18
C ILE A 340 20.65 -4.65 -17.90
N VAL A 341 21.22 -3.53 -17.43
CA VAL A 341 22.66 -3.38 -17.21
C VAL A 341 22.94 -2.69 -15.87
N CYS A 342 24.17 -2.75 -15.39
CA CYS A 342 24.62 -1.92 -14.26
C CYS A 342 24.64 -0.45 -14.68
N ARG A 343 24.30 0.44 -13.75
CA ARG A 343 24.23 1.89 -13.98
C ARG A 343 25.53 2.46 -14.52
N PHE A 344 26.69 2.02 -14.00
CA PHE A 344 27.98 2.48 -14.49
C PHE A 344 28.23 2.05 -15.95
N ALA A 345 27.86 0.82 -16.31
CA ALA A 345 28.06 0.28 -17.64
C ALA A 345 27.18 1.03 -18.66
N ASN A 346 25.94 1.37 -18.28
CA ASN A 346 25.07 2.21 -19.10
C ASN A 346 25.67 3.61 -19.32
N MET A 347 26.19 4.21 -18.25
CA MET A 347 26.85 5.52 -18.31
C MET A 347 28.10 5.51 -19.21
N TRP A 348 28.91 4.46 -19.12
CA TRP A 348 30.14 4.30 -19.94
C TRP A 348 29.83 4.02 -21.40
N LYS A 349 28.81 3.18 -21.69
CA LYS A 349 28.36 2.92 -23.05
C LYS A 349 27.89 4.21 -23.71
N GLY A 350 27.07 5.00 -23.04
CA GLY A 350 26.59 6.29 -23.55
C GLY A 350 25.93 6.15 -24.92
N ALA A 351 26.50 6.80 -25.94
CA ALA A 351 26.03 6.70 -27.33
C ALA A 351 26.79 5.65 -28.18
N THR A 352 27.81 5.00 -27.61
CA THR A 352 28.61 3.98 -28.29
C THR A 352 27.73 2.80 -28.69
N PRO A 353 27.83 2.30 -29.95
CA PRO A 353 27.12 1.09 -30.35
C PRO A 353 27.45 -0.10 -29.46
N ASP A 354 26.44 -0.90 -29.13
CA ASP A 354 26.53 -2.01 -28.17
C ASP A 354 27.66 -3.00 -28.49
N GLY A 355 27.80 -3.40 -29.75
CA GLY A 355 28.86 -4.30 -30.20
C GLY A 355 30.27 -3.71 -30.05
N GLU A 356 30.44 -2.41 -30.29
CA GLU A 356 31.72 -1.72 -30.13
C GLU A 356 32.09 -1.57 -28.65
N PHE A 357 31.11 -1.27 -27.80
CA PHE A 357 31.33 -1.23 -26.36
C PHE A 357 31.72 -2.59 -25.78
N ARG A 358 31.06 -3.68 -26.21
CA ARG A 358 31.45 -5.05 -25.83
C ARG A 358 32.88 -5.38 -26.28
N ARG A 359 33.25 -5.04 -27.51
CA ARG A 359 34.63 -5.22 -28.03
C ARG A 359 35.68 -4.50 -27.16
N LEU A 360 35.39 -3.27 -26.75
CA LEU A 360 36.28 -2.48 -25.88
C LEU A 360 36.35 -3.06 -24.46
N LEU A 361 35.23 -3.50 -23.89
CA LEU A 361 35.21 -4.19 -22.58
C LEU A 361 36.03 -5.48 -22.61
N ASP A 362 35.94 -6.26 -23.68
CA ASP A 362 36.73 -7.48 -23.83
C ASP A 362 38.23 -7.19 -23.96
N THR A 363 38.60 -6.05 -24.55
CA THR A 363 39.99 -5.56 -24.60
C THR A 363 40.51 -5.19 -23.20
N VAL A 364 39.68 -4.58 -22.36
CA VAL A 364 40.03 -4.25 -20.96
C VAL A 364 40.14 -5.54 -20.12
N ARG A 365 39.28 -6.54 -20.38
CA ARG A 365 39.32 -7.84 -19.68
C ARG A 365 40.51 -8.69 -20.07
N SER A 366 40.93 -8.64 -21.33
CA SER A 366 42.09 -9.40 -21.82
C SER A 366 43.43 -8.85 -21.31
N THR A 367 43.47 -7.57 -20.90
CA THR A 367 44.65 -6.94 -20.28
C THR A 367 44.71 -7.12 -18.77
N ALA A 368 43.61 -7.56 -18.14
CA ALA A 368 43.55 -7.92 -16.72
C ALA A 368 43.89 -9.40 -16.43
N ARG A 369 44.39 -10.13 -17.43
CA ARG A 369 44.94 -11.49 -17.30
C ARG A 369 46.45 -11.50 -17.20
#